data_AF-A0A2I0T818-F1
#
_entry.id   AF-A0A2I0T818-F1
#
_cell.length_a   1.000
_cell.length_b   1.000
_cell.length_c   1.000
_cell.angle_alpha   90.00
_cell.angle_beta   90.00
_cell.angle_gamma   90.00
#
_symmetry.space_group_name_H-M   'P 1'
#
loop_
_entity.id
_entity.type
_entity.pdbx_description
1 polymer ?
#
loop_
_entity_poly.entity_id
_entity_poly.type
_entity_poly.pdbx_seq_one_letter_code
_entity_poly.pdbx_strand_id
1 'polypeptide(L)'
;MMDLLVSRLFEAHRWLYQEIGDILVLKYLSWTMYPMALAAFSTGFSQSITPHSGGSGIPELKTILTGVVLEDYLAIQNFGAKVVGLTCTLMCGSTVFLGKVGPFVHLSAMAAAYLGKMRTSVTREYENKFKQNEMLVAAQAVGVATVFGAPISASR
;
A
#
# COMPACT_ATOMS: atom_id res chain seq x y z
N MET A 1 -9.73 7.69 3.39
CA MET A 1 -10.72 6.70 2.90
C MET A 1 -10.35 5.28 3.31
N MET A 2 -9.11 4.82 3.08
CA MET A 2 -8.69 3.47 3.52
C MET A 2 -8.85 3.23 5.02
N ASP A 3 -8.39 4.14 5.87
CA ASP A 3 -8.53 3.97 7.34
C ASP A 3 -10.00 3.93 7.79
N LEU A 4 -10.91 4.58 7.04
CA LEU A 4 -12.35 4.53 7.29
C LEU A 4 -12.96 3.17 6.91
N LEU A 5 -12.55 2.60 5.76
CA LEU A 5 -13.01 1.27 5.36
C LEU A 5 -12.51 0.20 6.34
N VAL A 6 -11.25 0.31 6.75
CA VAL A 6 -10.63 -0.59 7.74
C VAL A 6 -11.38 -0.51 9.07
N SER A 7 -11.69 0.69 9.57
CA SER A 7 -12.39 0.84 10.85
C SER A 7 -13.81 0.28 10.81
N ARG A 8 -14.55 0.52 9.71
CA ARG A 8 -15.92 -0.02 9.53
C ARG A 8 -15.95 -1.54 9.47
N LEU A 9 -15.03 -2.16 8.73
CA LEU A 9 -14.95 -3.62 8.64
C LEU A 9 -14.44 -4.26 9.94
N PHE A 10 -13.51 -3.62 10.63
CA PHE A 10 -13.07 -4.08 11.95
C PHE A 10 -14.23 -4.03 12.97
N GLU A 11 -15.03 -2.96 12.95
CA GLU A 11 -16.23 -2.82 13.78
C GLU A 11 -17.28 -3.89 13.46
N ALA A 12 -17.50 -4.19 12.17
CA ALA A 12 -18.37 -5.27 11.73
C ALA A 12 -17.86 -6.67 12.15
N HIS A 13 -16.56 -6.93 12.04
CA HIS A 13 -15.96 -8.19 12.50
C HIS A 13 -16.10 -8.34 14.02
N ARG A 14 -15.88 -7.25 14.78
CA ARG A 14 -16.06 -7.24 16.23
C ARG A 14 -17.51 -7.50 16.62
N TRP A 15 -18.46 -6.91 15.90
CA TRP A 15 -19.89 -7.16 16.11
C TRP A 15 -20.25 -8.63 15.84
N LEU A 16 -19.77 -9.19 14.72
CA LEU A 16 -19.97 -10.60 14.39
C LEU A 16 -19.37 -11.54 15.46
N TYR A 17 -18.20 -11.20 15.98
CA TYR A 17 -17.55 -11.95 17.07
C TYR A 17 -18.36 -11.92 18.38
N GLN A 18 -19.07 -10.81 18.65
CA GLN A 18 -19.95 -10.69 19.82
C GLN A 18 -21.24 -11.49 19.66
N GLU A 19 -21.80 -11.55 18.45
CA GLU A 19 -23.09 -12.20 18.16
C GLU A 19 -22.98 -13.74 18.08
N ILE A 20 -21.79 -14.29 17.77
CA ILE A 20 -21.53 -15.73 17.54
C ILE A 20 -21.78 -16.64 18.78
N GLY A 21 -22.01 -16.08 19.97
CA GLY A 21 -22.32 -16.82 21.19
C GLY A 21 -21.10 -17.44 21.91
N ASP A 22 -21.32 -18.27 22.93
CA ASP A 22 -20.25 -18.79 23.82
C ASP A 22 -19.59 -20.10 23.38
N ILE A 23 -19.87 -20.57 22.17
CA ILE A 23 -19.21 -21.77 21.64
C ILE A 23 -17.76 -21.40 21.26
N LEU A 24 -16.81 -21.84 22.09
CA LEU A 24 -15.39 -21.51 21.99
C LEU A 24 -14.79 -21.82 20.61
N VAL A 25 -15.20 -22.94 20.00
CA VAL A 25 -14.72 -23.37 18.68
C VAL A 25 -15.16 -22.41 17.58
N LEU A 26 -16.40 -21.90 17.64
CA LEU A 26 -16.94 -21.00 16.63
C LEU A 26 -16.32 -19.60 16.75
N LYS A 27 -16.07 -19.13 17.97
CA LYS A 27 -15.29 -17.91 18.24
C LYS A 27 -13.86 -18.03 17.70
N TYR A 28 -13.18 -19.15 17.95
CA TYR A 28 -11.82 -19.39 17.45
C TYR A 28 -11.75 -19.44 15.92
N LEU A 29 -12.67 -20.17 15.28
CA LEU A 29 -12.73 -20.24 13.82
C LEU A 29 -13.04 -18.87 13.20
N SER A 30 -13.98 -18.10 13.76
CA SER A 30 -14.29 -16.75 13.27
C SER A 30 -13.08 -15.82 13.34
N TRP A 31 -12.36 -15.85 14.47
CA TRP A 31 -11.18 -15.01 14.69
C TRP A 31 -10.01 -15.35 13.75
N THR A 32 -9.81 -16.63 13.42
CA THR A 32 -8.68 -17.10 12.62
C THR A 32 -8.97 -17.14 11.12
N MET A 33 -10.20 -17.49 10.71
CA MET A 33 -10.58 -17.59 9.31
C MET A 33 -10.70 -16.22 8.63
N TYR A 34 -11.15 -15.19 9.37
CA TYR A 34 -11.27 -13.84 8.83
C TYR A 34 -9.94 -13.28 8.28
N PRO A 35 -8.83 -13.22 9.06
CA PRO A 35 -7.56 -12.73 8.54
C PRO A 35 -6.93 -13.69 7.52
N MET A 36 -7.11 -15.01 7.65
CA MET A 36 -6.61 -15.96 6.66
C MET A 36 -7.26 -15.77 5.28
N ALA A 37 -8.59 -15.61 5.24
CA ALA A 37 -9.31 -15.41 3.98
C ALA A 37 -8.92 -14.08 3.31
N LEU A 38 -8.80 -13.00 4.10
CA LEU A 38 -8.38 -11.70 3.60
C LEU A 38 -6.93 -11.70 3.10
N ALA A 39 -6.02 -12.36 3.81
CA ALA A 39 -4.64 -12.49 3.39
C ALA A 39 -4.52 -13.33 2.12
N ALA A 40 -5.21 -14.47 2.03
CA ALA A 40 -5.23 -15.31 0.84
C ALA A 40 -5.80 -14.58 -0.38
N PHE A 41 -6.88 -13.82 -0.20
CA PHE A 41 -7.45 -12.99 -1.25
C PHE A 41 -6.48 -11.90 -1.70
N SER A 42 -5.83 -11.21 -0.76
CA SER A 42 -4.83 -10.17 -1.03
C SER A 42 -3.63 -10.71 -1.82
N THR A 43 -3.06 -11.83 -1.38
CA THR A 43 -1.93 -12.47 -2.05
C THR A 43 -2.32 -13.02 -3.41
N GLY A 44 -3.46 -13.70 -3.53
CA GLY A 44 -3.95 -14.23 -4.80
C GLY A 44 -4.20 -13.12 -5.83
N PHE A 45 -4.81 -12.01 -5.41
CA PHE A 45 -5.05 -10.86 -6.29
C PHE A 45 -3.74 -10.19 -6.73
N SER A 46 -2.78 -10.04 -5.80
CA SER A 46 -1.47 -9.45 -6.11
C SER A 46 -0.66 -10.31 -7.07
N GLN A 47 -0.64 -11.63 -6.87
CA GLN A 47 0.05 -12.58 -7.73
C GLN A 47 -0.56 -12.68 -9.13
N SER A 48 -1.88 -12.47 -9.26
CA SER A 48 -2.56 -12.46 -10.55
C SER A 48 -2.17 -11.28 -11.45
N ILE A 49 -1.68 -10.17 -10.89
CA ILE A 49 -1.45 -8.93 -11.63
C ILE A 49 0.02 -8.76 -12.01
N THR A 50 0.96 -9.01 -11.10
CA THR A 50 2.39 -9.07 -11.43
C THR A 50 3.15 -9.86 -10.35
N PRO A 51 3.94 -10.87 -10.71
CA PRO A 51 4.73 -11.66 -9.73
C PRO A 51 5.76 -10.82 -8.96
N HIS A 52 6.18 -9.67 -9.53
CA HIS A 52 7.10 -8.71 -8.92
C HIS A 52 6.43 -7.59 -8.09
N SER A 53 5.09 -7.58 -7.94
CA SER A 53 4.39 -6.52 -7.21
C SER A 53 4.39 -6.70 -5.67
N GLY A 54 4.88 -7.84 -5.17
CA GLY A 54 4.96 -8.12 -3.74
C GLY A 54 6.21 -7.53 -3.10
N GLY A 55 6.06 -6.60 -2.15
CA GLY A 55 7.19 -6.02 -1.44
C GLY A 55 6.91 -4.72 -0.67
N SER A 56 7.86 -4.35 0.20
CA SER A 56 7.82 -3.12 1.02
C SER A 56 7.91 -1.86 0.15
N GLY A 57 8.65 -1.89 -0.95
CA GLY A 57 8.84 -0.74 -1.85
C GLY A 57 9.92 0.26 -1.43
N ILE A 58 10.33 0.24 -0.16
CA ILE A 58 11.41 1.12 0.32
C ILE A 58 12.78 0.78 -0.32
N PRO A 59 13.25 -0.49 -0.31
CA PRO A 59 14.56 -0.80 -0.88
C PRO A 59 14.62 -0.60 -2.40
N GLU A 60 13.53 -0.91 -3.12
CA GLU A 60 13.42 -0.72 -4.57
C GLU A 60 13.47 0.76 -4.93
N LEU A 61 12.80 1.61 -4.15
CA LEU A 61 12.81 3.05 -4.37
C LEU A 61 14.18 3.67 -4.06
N LYS A 62 14.90 3.15 -3.06
CA LYS A 62 16.30 3.55 -2.79
C LYS A 62 17.22 3.18 -3.97
N THR A 63 17.01 2.02 -4.58
CA THR A 63 17.74 1.59 -5.79
C THR A 63 17.48 2.53 -6.97
N ILE A 64 16.23 2.96 -7.17
CA ILE A 64 15.85 3.95 -8.21
C ILE A 64 16.56 5.28 -7.98
N LEU A 65 16.58 5.78 -6.74
CA LEU A 65 17.27 7.03 -6.40
C LEU A 65 18.79 6.96 -6.58
N THR A 66 19.36 5.75 -6.47
CA THR A 66 20.80 5.50 -6.74
C THR A 66 21.11 5.47 -8.25
N GLY A 67 20.09 5.51 -9.11
CA GLY A 67 20.21 5.62 -10.57
C GLY A 67 19.81 4.38 -11.36
N VAL A 68 19.40 3.29 -10.69
CA VAL A 68 18.96 2.05 -11.34
C VAL A 68 17.43 2.07 -11.44
N VAL A 69 16.92 2.43 -12.62
CA VAL A 69 15.48 2.56 -12.87
C VAL A 69 14.84 1.17 -13.06
N LEU A 70 13.86 0.84 -12.22
CA LEU A 70 13.00 -0.33 -12.40
C LEU A 70 11.65 0.10 -12.97
N GLU A 71 11.45 -0.03 -14.28
CA GLU A 71 10.23 0.44 -14.95
C GLU A 71 8.96 -0.30 -14.48
N ASP A 72 9.07 -1.60 -14.21
CA ASP A 72 7.96 -2.43 -13.69
C ASP A 72 7.52 -2.01 -12.28
N TYR A 73 8.43 -1.42 -11.50
CA TYR A 73 8.14 -0.92 -10.15
C TYR A 73 7.28 0.34 -10.17
N LEU A 74 7.41 1.17 -11.21
CA LEU A 74 6.66 2.42 -11.40
C LEU A 74 5.40 2.24 -12.26
N ALA A 75 5.13 1.01 -12.73
CA ALA A 75 3.98 0.71 -13.56
C ALA A 75 2.66 0.88 -12.79
N ILE A 76 1.76 1.74 -13.30
CA ILE A 76 0.47 2.01 -12.65
C ILE A 76 -0.48 0.80 -12.68
N GLN A 77 -0.20 -0.21 -13.51
CA GLN A 77 -0.98 -1.45 -13.58
C GLN A 77 -1.06 -2.16 -12.22
N ASN A 78 -0.01 -2.03 -11.40
CA ASN A 78 0.08 -2.65 -10.06
C ASN A 78 -0.56 -1.80 -8.95
N PHE A 79 -0.97 -0.56 -9.25
CA PHE A 79 -1.52 0.35 -8.26
C PHE A 79 -2.80 -0.19 -7.62
N GLY A 80 -3.74 -0.67 -8.45
CA GLY A 80 -5.01 -1.24 -7.98
C GLY A 80 -4.82 -2.48 -7.10
N ALA A 81 -3.94 -3.39 -7.54
CA ALA A 81 -3.56 -4.58 -6.79
C ALA A 81 -3.07 -4.23 -5.37
N LYS A 82 -2.17 -3.25 -5.30
CA LYS A 82 -1.49 -2.86 -4.07
C LYS A 82 -2.43 -2.12 -3.11
N VAL A 83 -3.30 -1.26 -3.63
CA VAL A 83 -4.38 -0.60 -2.88
C VAL A 83 -5.29 -1.62 -2.21
N VAL A 84 -5.78 -2.61 -2.98
CA VAL A 84 -6.69 -3.64 -2.47
C VAL A 84 -5.97 -4.52 -1.45
N GLY A 85 -4.78 -5.01 -1.80
CA GLY A 85 -4.00 -5.87 -0.93
C GLY A 85 -3.63 -5.21 0.39
N LEU A 86 -3.28 -3.92 0.37
CA LEU A 86 -3.03 -3.14 1.59
C LEU A 86 -4.27 -2.95 2.43
N THR A 87 -5.40 -2.69 1.80
CA THR A 87 -6.67 -2.54 2.51
C THR A 87 -6.99 -3.85 3.23
N CYS A 88 -6.88 -5.00 2.55
CA CYS A 88 -7.08 -6.32 3.16
C CYS A 88 -6.09 -6.61 4.30
N THR A 89 -4.81 -6.27 4.15
CA THR A 89 -3.82 -6.46 5.22
C THR A 89 -4.12 -5.59 6.44
N LEU A 90 -4.51 -4.33 6.22
CA LEU A 90 -4.89 -3.42 7.31
C LEU A 90 -6.18 -3.86 8.01
N MET A 91 -7.11 -4.45 7.25
CA MET A 91 -8.34 -5.04 7.79
C MET A 91 -8.09 -6.23 8.72
N CYS A 92 -7.00 -6.98 8.52
CA CYS A 92 -6.59 -8.02 9.45
C CYS A 92 -6.15 -7.44 10.81
N GLY A 93 -5.79 -6.14 10.83
CA GLY A 93 -5.46 -5.40 12.05
C GLY A 93 -4.31 -6.05 12.83
N SER A 94 -4.50 -6.14 14.15
CA SER A 94 -3.47 -6.64 15.08
C SER A 94 -3.13 -8.12 14.92
N THR A 95 -3.92 -8.92 14.18
CA THR A 95 -3.66 -10.35 13.98
C THR A 95 -2.43 -10.60 13.10
N VAL A 96 -2.17 -9.71 12.15
CA VAL A 96 -1.10 -9.84 11.16
C VAL A 96 0.10 -8.93 11.48
N PHE A 97 -0.08 -7.93 12.36
CA PHE A 97 0.98 -7.03 12.85
C PHE A 97 1.90 -6.48 11.75
N LEU A 98 1.33 -6.10 10.60
CA LEU A 98 2.06 -5.51 9.49
C LEU A 98 1.83 -4.00 9.41
N GLY A 99 2.90 -3.26 9.15
CA GLY A 99 2.85 -1.80 8.98
C GLY A 99 2.45 -1.37 7.56
N LYS A 100 1.74 -0.23 7.45
CA LYS A 100 1.34 0.36 6.16
C LYS A 100 2.39 1.26 5.49
N VAL A 101 3.49 1.58 6.19
CA VAL A 101 4.45 2.64 5.79
C VAL A 101 5.07 2.37 4.41
N GLY A 102 5.81 1.27 4.26
CA GLY A 102 6.51 0.98 3.00
C GLY A 102 5.57 0.93 1.80
N PRO A 103 4.48 0.16 1.88
CA PRO A 103 3.56 0.07 0.75
C PRO A 103 2.88 1.40 0.39
N PHE A 104 2.55 2.26 1.35
CA PHE A 104 2.05 3.62 1.06
C PHE A 104 3.08 4.51 0.38
N VAL A 105 4.36 4.40 0.77
CA VAL A 105 5.48 5.10 0.13
C VAL A 105 5.65 4.64 -1.32
N HIS A 106 5.42 3.36 -1.61
CA HIS A 106 5.41 2.87 -2.99
C HIS A 106 4.24 3.42 -3.79
N LEU A 107 3.02 3.43 -3.24
CA LEU A 107 1.85 4.01 -3.90
C LEU A 107 2.07 5.49 -4.25
N SER A 108 2.66 6.27 -3.34
CA SER A 108 2.94 7.68 -3.60
C SER A 108 3.99 7.86 -4.70
N ALA A 109 5.05 7.02 -4.73
CA ALA A 109 6.04 7.02 -5.79
C ALA A 109 5.45 6.65 -7.17
N MET A 110 4.58 5.65 -7.24
CA MET A 110 3.83 5.29 -8.45
C MET A 110 2.96 6.45 -8.94
N ALA A 111 2.23 7.10 -8.03
CA ALA A 111 1.40 8.26 -8.36
C ALA A 111 2.24 9.44 -8.87
N ALA A 112 3.40 9.70 -8.26
CA ALA A 112 4.31 10.75 -8.68
C ALA A 112 4.88 10.49 -10.08
N ALA A 113 5.29 9.26 -10.37
CA ALA A 113 5.77 8.90 -11.69
C ALA A 113 4.69 8.97 -12.77
N TYR A 114 3.45 8.61 -12.43
CA TYR A 114 2.32 8.80 -13.33
C TYR A 114 2.05 10.29 -13.60
N LEU A 115 2.08 11.14 -12.57
CA LEU A 115 1.93 12.59 -12.72
C LEU A 115 3.07 13.21 -13.53
N GLY A 116 4.31 12.72 -13.39
CA GLY A 116 5.45 13.10 -14.22
C GLY A 116 5.21 12.82 -15.70
N LYS A 117 4.81 11.57 -16.02
CA LYS A 117 4.43 11.16 -17.39
C LYS A 117 3.26 11.98 -17.95
N MET A 118 2.25 12.29 -17.14
CA MET A 118 1.12 13.13 -17.54
C MET A 118 1.59 14.56 -17.85
N ARG A 119 2.46 15.13 -17.01
CA ARG A 119 3.03 16.46 -17.25
C ARG A 119 3.78 16.47 -18.58
N THR A 120 4.70 15.54 -18.80
CA THR A 120 5.50 15.52 -20.04
C THR A 120 4.68 15.26 -21.28
N SER A 121 3.60 14.47 -21.18
CA SER A 121 2.64 14.33 -22.27
C SER A 121 1.90 15.63 -22.60
N VAL A 122 1.62 16.48 -21.60
CA VAL A 122 0.90 17.76 -21.78
C VAL A 122 1.83 18.87 -22.26
N THR A 123 3.00 19.04 -21.64
CA THR A 123 3.96 20.11 -22.00
C THR A 123 4.87 19.75 -23.17
N ARG A 124 4.94 18.48 -23.60
CA ARG A 124 5.91 17.96 -24.61
C ARG A 124 7.38 18.26 -24.29
N GLU A 125 7.69 18.66 -23.06
CA GLU A 125 9.06 18.86 -22.60
C GLU A 125 9.71 17.53 -22.21
N TYR A 126 11.02 17.43 -22.45
CA TYR A 126 11.82 16.28 -22.04
C TYR A 126 11.92 16.22 -20.51
N GLU A 127 11.61 15.07 -19.91
CA GLU A 127 11.77 14.89 -18.46
C GLU A 127 13.25 14.76 -18.10
N ASN A 128 13.75 15.68 -17.29
CA ASN A 128 15.05 15.51 -16.67
C ASN A 128 14.98 14.44 -15.58
N LYS A 129 15.86 13.43 -15.65
CA LYS A 129 16.00 12.39 -14.61
C LYS A 129 16.19 12.98 -13.20
N PHE A 130 16.87 14.13 -13.11
CA PHE A 130 17.06 14.84 -11.84
C PHE A 130 15.73 15.34 -11.24
N LYS A 131 14.87 15.96 -12.07
CA LYS A 131 13.53 16.41 -11.66
C LYS A 131 12.61 15.24 -11.31
N GLN A 132 12.73 14.13 -12.05
CA GLN A 132 11.99 12.91 -11.75
C GLN A 132 12.39 12.34 -10.38
N ASN A 133 13.68 12.31 -10.07
CA ASN A 133 14.18 11.88 -8.76
C ASN A 133 13.71 12.82 -7.64
N GLU A 134 13.77 14.14 -7.83
CA GLU A 134 13.22 15.11 -6.85
C GLU A 134 11.74 14.86 -6.57
N MET A 135 10.95 14.59 -7.62
CA MET A 135 9.53 14.29 -7.49
C MET A 135 9.28 12.97 -6.75
N LEU A 136 10.11 11.95 -6.97
CA LEU A 136 10.05 10.69 -6.23
C LEU A 136 10.41 10.87 -4.75
N VAL A 137 11.44 11.66 -4.42
CA VAL A 137 11.79 11.98 -3.03
C VAL A 137 10.66 12.74 -2.34
N ALA A 138 10.06 13.73 -3.01
CA ALA A 138 8.90 14.44 -2.48
C ALA A 138 7.72 13.49 -2.24
N ALA A 139 7.49 12.55 -3.16
CA ALA A 139 6.44 11.54 -3.01
C ALA A 139 6.68 10.61 -1.82
N GLN A 140 7.93 10.24 -1.53
CA GLN A 140 8.28 9.47 -0.33
C GLN A 140 7.94 10.23 0.94
N ALA A 141 8.37 11.50 1.04
CA ALA A 141 8.08 12.34 2.18
C ALA A 141 6.56 12.48 2.41
N VAL A 142 5.79 12.70 1.34
CA VAL A 142 4.32 12.77 1.42
C VAL A 142 3.71 11.43 1.85
N GLY A 143 4.20 10.30 1.33
CA GLY A 143 3.72 8.97 1.71
C GLY A 143 3.94 8.66 3.19
N VAL A 144 5.14 8.96 3.70
CA VAL A 144 5.48 8.83 5.13
C VAL A 144 4.64 9.79 5.98
N ALA A 145 4.57 11.07 5.60
CA ALA A 145 3.79 12.08 6.31
C ALA A 145 2.32 11.67 6.45
N THR A 146 1.73 11.11 5.39
CA THR A 146 0.33 10.68 5.35
C THR A 146 0.08 9.49 6.29
N VAL A 147 1.03 8.56 6.36
CA VAL A 147 0.90 7.37 7.22
C VAL A 147 1.00 7.72 8.69
N PHE A 148 1.92 8.61 9.06
CA PHE A 148 2.17 9.00 10.45
C PHE A 148 1.32 10.19 10.93
N GLY A 149 0.68 10.93 10.01
CA GLY A 149 0.00 12.19 10.35
C GLY A 149 0.97 13.28 10.83
N ALA A 150 2.25 13.17 10.49
CA ALA A 150 3.33 14.01 10.99
C ALA A 150 4.09 14.67 9.83
N PRO A 151 3.69 15.87 9.39
CA PRO A 151 4.28 16.51 8.20
C PRO A 151 5.75 16.90 8.39
N ILE A 152 6.14 17.32 9.60
CA ILE A 152 7.52 17.79 9.88
C ILE A 152 8.50 16.61 10.01
N SER A 153 8.08 15.51 10.62
CA SER A 153 8.94 14.35 10.87
C SER A 153 9.27 13.58 9.60
N ALA A 154 8.46 13.70 8.56
CA ALA A 154 8.59 12.94 7.32
C ALA A 154 9.48 13.61 6.25
N SER A 155 9.89 14.86 6.47
CA SER A 155 10.73 15.61 5.52
C SER A 155 12.24 15.52 5.81
N ARG A 156 12.65 14.70 6.78
CA ARG A 156 14.04 14.42 7.14
C ARG A 156 14.38 12.97 6.82
#